data_AF-A0A7D5C2U2-F1
#
_entry.id   AF-A0A7D5C2U2-F1
#
_cell.length_a   1.000
_cell.length_b   1.000
_cell.length_c   1.000
_cell.angle_alpha   90.00
_cell.angle_beta   90.00
_cell.angle_gamma   90.00
#
_symmetry.space_group_name_H-M   'P 1'
#
loop_
_entity.id
_entity.type
_entity.pdbx_description
1 polymer ?
#
loop_
_entity_poly.entity_id
_entity_poly.type
_entity_poly.pdbx_seq_one_letter_code
_entity_poly.pdbx_strand_id
1 'polypeptide(L)'
;MNETRNVLETREKYRSRMNSALGAGIVFGVLGLLAGTFLDRDLLVVLGVGVYWLGVLGYVVIKWRAPVAVRDEREARINREAAELTLDVLAASLIVAAPGLTVLTVTGVYDVPEFYWGMVTTLALVAMVVGVANWYTERKRS
;
A
#
# COMPACT_ATOMS: atom_id res chain seq x y z
N MET A 1 -33.31 0.12 19.80
CA MET A 1 -32.17 1.06 19.87
C MET A 1 -30.86 0.40 20.33
N ASN A 2 -30.88 -0.73 21.06
CA ASN A 2 -29.66 -1.35 21.61
C ASN A 2 -28.89 -2.24 20.60
N GLU A 3 -29.60 -2.89 19.66
CA GLU A 3 -29.01 -3.84 18.71
C GLU A 3 -28.21 -3.17 17.58
N THR A 4 -28.75 -2.11 16.96
CA THR A 4 -28.04 -1.33 15.94
C THR A 4 -26.75 -0.73 16.47
N ARG A 5 -26.76 -0.23 17.71
CA ARG A 5 -25.57 0.32 18.37
C ARG A 5 -24.49 -0.74 18.57
N ASN A 6 -24.89 -1.96 18.98
CA ASN A 6 -23.97 -3.09 19.15
C ASN A 6 -23.30 -3.51 17.83
N VAL A 7 -24.05 -3.52 16.72
CA VAL A 7 -23.50 -3.81 15.39
C VAL A 7 -22.48 -2.74 14.97
N LEU A 8 -22.79 -1.46 15.17
CA LEU A 8 -21.88 -0.35 14.81
C LEU A 8 -20.59 -0.38 15.64
N GLU A 9 -20.71 -0.53 16.97
CA GLU A 9 -19.56 -0.65 17.87
C GLU A 9 -18.67 -1.85 17.50
N THR A 10 -19.28 -2.98 17.16
CA THR A 10 -18.55 -4.17 16.70
C THR A 10 -17.80 -3.90 15.40
N ARG A 11 -18.44 -3.26 14.41
CA ARG A 11 -17.79 -2.89 13.14
C ARG A 11 -16.59 -1.99 13.36
N GLU A 12 -16.75 -0.94 14.15
CA GLU A 12 -15.68 0.01 14.45
C GLU A 12 -14.50 -0.67 15.15
N LYS A 13 -14.78 -1.55 16.11
CA LYS A 13 -13.76 -2.33 16.82
C LYS A 13 -12.96 -3.24 15.89
N TYR A 14 -13.63 -4.01 15.02
CA TYR A 14 -12.95 -4.89 14.07
C TYR A 14 -12.16 -4.09 13.03
N ARG A 15 -12.71 -2.98 12.54
CA ARG A 15 -12.01 -2.07 11.62
C ARG A 15 -10.76 -1.49 12.24
N SER A 16 -10.87 -0.93 13.44
CA SER A 16 -9.74 -0.36 14.16
C SER A 16 -8.63 -1.41 14.30
N ARG A 17 -8.98 -2.62 14.76
CA ARG A 17 -8.02 -3.73 14.88
C ARG A 17 -7.39 -4.15 13.55
N MET A 18 -8.18 -4.24 12.47
CA MET A 18 -7.68 -4.53 11.13
C MET A 18 -6.67 -3.47 10.67
N ASN A 19 -7.06 -2.20 10.77
CA ASN A 19 -6.23 -1.07 10.34
C ASN A 19 -4.98 -0.94 11.21
N SER A 20 -5.07 -1.17 12.52
CA SER A 20 -3.92 -1.18 13.42
C SER A 20 -2.98 -2.34 13.11
N ALA A 21 -3.48 -3.55 12.86
CA ALA A 21 -2.63 -4.70 12.53
C ALA A 21 -1.89 -4.48 11.20
N LEU A 22 -2.61 -4.05 10.16
CA LEU A 22 -2.00 -3.78 8.86
C LEU A 22 -1.05 -2.58 8.92
N GLY A 23 -1.50 -1.48 9.51
CA GLY A 23 -0.73 -0.25 9.64
C GLY A 23 0.55 -0.45 10.45
N ALA A 24 0.47 -1.12 11.61
CA ALA A 24 1.65 -1.45 12.40
C ALA A 24 2.61 -2.36 11.64
N GLY A 25 2.12 -3.41 10.97
CA GLY A 25 2.96 -4.30 10.18
C GLY A 25 3.69 -3.58 9.04
N ILE A 26 2.98 -2.70 8.33
CA ILE A 26 3.59 -1.86 7.27
C ILE A 26 4.65 -0.94 7.87
N VAL A 27 4.31 -0.15 8.90
CA VAL A 27 5.22 0.84 9.47
C VAL A 27 6.47 0.16 10.06
N PHE A 28 6.29 -0.81 10.95
CA PHE A 28 7.42 -1.50 11.58
C PHE A 28 8.19 -2.37 10.60
N GLY A 29 7.51 -3.00 9.63
CA GLY A 29 8.15 -3.77 8.58
C GLY A 29 9.05 -2.91 7.69
N VAL A 30 8.54 -1.77 7.20
CA VAL A 30 9.32 -0.80 6.41
C VAL A 30 10.48 -0.23 7.22
N LEU A 31 10.27 0.13 8.49
CA LEU A 31 11.35 0.61 9.34
C LEU A 31 12.44 -0.46 9.52
N GLY A 32 12.07 -1.73 9.72
CA GLY A 32 13.01 -2.84 9.83
C GLY A 32 13.79 -3.08 8.54
N LEU A 33 13.12 -3.02 7.39
CA LEU A 33 13.74 -3.12 6.07
C LEU A 33 14.75 -1.99 5.84
N LEU A 34 14.34 -0.73 6.04
CA LEU A 34 15.20 0.42 5.86
C LEU A 34 16.39 0.39 6.83
N ALA A 35 16.15 0.13 8.11
CA ALA A 35 17.22 0.03 9.10
C ALA A 35 18.19 -1.11 8.77
N GLY A 36 17.68 -2.27 8.32
CA GLY A 36 18.52 -3.38 7.89
C GLY A 36 19.40 -3.04 6.69
N THR A 37 18.84 -2.37 5.69
CA THR A 37 19.58 -1.92 4.51
C THR A 37 20.61 -0.84 4.84
N PHE A 38 20.26 0.17 5.65
CA PHE A 38 21.18 1.27 5.96
C PHE A 38 22.25 0.92 6.99
N LEU A 39 22.04 -0.11 7.80
CA LEU A 39 23.00 -0.54 8.83
C LEU A 39 23.76 -1.82 8.43
N ASP A 40 23.55 -2.31 7.21
CA ASP A 40 24.11 -3.58 6.69
C ASP A 40 23.83 -4.76 7.63
N ARG A 41 22.59 -4.87 8.10
CA ARG A 41 22.13 -5.92 9.03
C ARG A 41 21.06 -6.79 8.38
N ASP A 42 21.48 -7.87 7.74
CA ASP A 42 20.60 -8.86 7.09
C ASP A 42 19.47 -9.35 8.01
N LEU A 43 19.77 -9.55 9.30
CA LEU A 43 18.78 -9.99 10.28
C LEU A 43 17.61 -9.00 10.42
N LEU A 44 17.88 -7.69 10.40
CA LEU A 44 16.82 -6.67 10.48
C LEU A 44 15.96 -6.64 9.22
N VAL A 45 16.54 -6.92 8.06
CA VAL A 45 15.79 -7.08 6.80
C VAL A 45 14.82 -8.25 6.92
N VAL A 46 15.31 -9.42 7.34
CA VAL A 46 14.47 -10.62 7.51
C VAL A 46 13.37 -10.39 8.55
N LEU A 47 13.68 -9.75 9.67
CA LEU A 47 12.69 -9.40 10.69
C LEU A 47 11.68 -8.38 10.18
N GLY A 48 12.11 -7.38 9.41
CA GLY A 48 11.22 -6.40 8.77
C GLY A 48 10.22 -7.05 7.83
N VAL A 49 10.68 -7.97 6.97
CA VAL A 49 9.81 -8.80 6.12
C VAL A 49 8.83 -9.61 6.96
N GLY A 50 9.31 -10.26 8.02
CA GLY A 50 8.47 -11.04 8.94
C GLY A 50 7.36 -10.20 9.59
N VAL A 51 7.70 -9.03 10.11
CA VAL A 51 6.76 -8.09 10.76
C VAL A 51 5.73 -7.57 9.75
N TYR A 52 6.16 -7.23 8.53
CA TYR A 52 5.25 -6.84 7.46
C TYR A 52 4.21 -7.93 7.20
N TRP A 53 4.66 -9.17 6.99
CA TRP A 53 3.75 -10.29 6.73
C TRP A 53 2.86 -10.63 7.92
N LEU A 54 3.34 -10.51 9.15
CA LEU A 54 2.52 -10.68 10.36
C LEU A 54 1.38 -9.66 10.42
N GLY A 55 1.61 -8.41 10.03
CA GLY A 55 0.54 -7.42 9.92
C GLY A 55 -0.51 -7.78 8.86
N VAL A 56 -0.06 -8.24 7.68
CA VAL A 56 -0.95 -8.70 6.60
C VAL A 56 -1.78 -9.92 7.05
N LEU A 57 -1.15 -10.92 7.65
CA LEU A 57 -1.83 -12.10 8.18
C LEU A 57 -2.80 -11.73 9.31
N GLY A 58 -2.40 -10.84 10.21
CA GLY A 58 -3.25 -10.30 11.26
C GLY A 58 -4.50 -9.63 10.69
N TYR A 59 -4.34 -8.78 9.68
CA TYR A 59 -5.46 -8.17 8.96
C TYR A 59 -6.42 -9.22 8.37
N VAL A 60 -5.89 -10.22 7.65
CA VAL A 60 -6.69 -11.27 7.02
C VAL A 60 -7.45 -12.11 8.05
N VAL A 61 -6.77 -12.50 9.13
CA VAL A 61 -7.38 -13.29 10.21
C VAL A 61 -8.48 -12.52 10.93
N ILE A 62 -8.26 -11.23 11.24
CA ILE A 62 -9.28 -10.39 11.88
C ILE A 62 -10.47 -10.19 10.93
N LYS A 63 -10.20 -9.95 9.65
CA LYS A 63 -11.25 -9.82 8.62
C LYS A 63 -12.10 -11.08 8.53
N TRP A 64 -11.48 -12.26 8.53
CA TRP A 64 -12.20 -13.53 8.42
C TRP A 64 -13.03 -13.86 9.66
N ARG A 65 -12.59 -13.40 10.84
CA ARG A 65 -13.34 -13.54 12.10
C ARG A 65 -14.39 -12.47 12.35
N ALA A 66 -14.50 -11.44 11.50
CA ALA A 66 -15.47 -10.39 11.70
C ALA A 66 -16.89 -10.95 11.55
N PRO A 67 -17.75 -10.85 12.58
CA PRO A 67 -19.12 -11.40 12.53
C PRO A 67 -20.07 -10.59 11.65
N VAL A 68 -19.60 -9.44 11.15
CA VAL A 68 -20.37 -8.46 10.39
C VAL A 68 -19.52 -7.89 9.27
N ALA A 69 -20.17 -7.47 8.17
CA ALA A 69 -19.49 -6.72 7.12
C ALA A 69 -18.85 -5.45 7.72
N VAL A 70 -17.53 -5.38 7.70
CA VAL A 70 -16.75 -4.30 8.34
C VAL A 70 -16.82 -2.99 7.55
N ARG A 71 -17.02 -3.08 6.23
CA ARG A 71 -17.16 -1.94 5.30
C ARG A 71 -18.61 -1.75 4.89
N ASP A 72 -19.09 -0.52 5.03
CA ASP A 72 -20.36 -0.07 4.47
C ASP A 72 -20.16 0.68 3.14
N GLU A 73 -21.24 1.19 2.55
CA GLU A 73 -21.18 1.96 1.30
C GLU A 73 -20.41 3.28 1.45
N ARG A 74 -20.53 3.94 2.60
CA ARG A 74 -19.84 5.21 2.86
C ARG A 74 -18.33 5.00 2.89
N GLU A 75 -17.87 3.95 3.56
CA GLU A 75 -16.46 3.56 3.59
C GLU A 75 -15.97 3.03 2.26
N ALA A 76 -16.82 2.36 1.49
CA ALA A 76 -16.45 1.98 0.14
C ALA A 76 -16.17 3.22 -0.73
N ARG A 77 -16.97 4.29 -0.59
CA ARG A 77 -16.73 5.59 -1.24
C ARG A 77 -15.45 6.25 -0.75
N ILE A 78 -15.26 6.38 0.57
CA ILE A 78 -14.04 6.99 1.14
C ILE A 78 -12.78 6.22 0.68
N ASN A 79 -12.81 4.89 0.70
CA ASN A 79 -11.67 4.09 0.23
C ASN A 79 -11.41 4.26 -1.27
N ARG A 80 -12.45 4.48 -2.07
CA ARG A 80 -12.30 4.73 -3.50
C ARG A 80 -11.65 6.09 -3.74
N GLU A 81 -12.14 7.14 -3.09
CA GLU A 81 -11.57 8.49 -3.17
C GLU A 81 -10.10 8.50 -2.69
N ALA A 82 -9.81 7.83 -1.58
CA ALA A 82 -8.44 7.70 -1.08
C ALA A 82 -7.53 6.91 -2.04
N ALA A 83 -8.04 5.85 -2.67
CA ALA A 83 -7.29 5.08 -3.66
C ALA A 83 -7.00 5.92 -4.92
N GLU A 84 -7.99 6.66 -5.41
CA GLU A 84 -7.85 7.58 -6.55
C GLU A 84 -6.78 8.64 -6.27
N LEU A 85 -6.88 9.35 -5.13
CA LEU A 85 -5.88 10.32 -4.71
C LEU A 85 -4.48 9.70 -4.58
N THR A 86 -4.39 8.49 -4.01
CA THR A 86 -3.11 7.78 -3.89
C THR A 86 -2.52 7.49 -5.26
N LEU A 87 -3.32 7.00 -6.19
CA LEU A 87 -2.88 6.71 -7.56
C LEU A 87 -2.44 7.97 -8.30
N ASP A 88 -3.13 9.09 -8.12
CA ASP A 88 -2.74 10.39 -8.68
C ASP A 88 -1.37 10.84 -8.17
N VAL A 89 -1.12 10.71 -6.86
CA VAL A 89 0.17 11.03 -6.25
C VAL A 89 1.28 10.12 -6.78
N LEU A 90 1.03 8.81 -6.91
CA LEU A 90 2.00 7.87 -7.46
C LEU A 90 2.29 8.16 -8.94
N ALA A 91 1.27 8.50 -9.73
CA ALA A 91 1.40 8.85 -11.14
C ALA A 91 2.21 10.15 -11.31
N ALA A 92 1.89 11.20 -10.53
CA ALA A 92 2.66 12.44 -10.52
C ALA A 92 4.13 12.20 -10.13
N SER A 93 4.36 11.34 -9.14
CA SER A 93 5.72 10.95 -8.73
C SER A 93 6.46 10.26 -9.87
N LEU A 94 5.82 9.34 -10.59
CA LEU A 94 6.41 8.65 -11.73
C LEU A 94 6.74 9.61 -12.88
N ILE A 95 5.84 10.54 -13.21
CA ILE A 95 6.02 11.54 -14.26
C ILE A 95 7.26 12.41 -14.01
N VAL A 96 7.58 12.71 -12.75
CA VAL A 96 8.76 13.49 -12.40
C VAL A 96 10.00 12.59 -12.26
N ALA A 97 9.89 11.49 -11.53
CA ALA A 97 11.03 10.64 -11.18
C ALA A 97 11.65 9.95 -12.39
N ALA A 98 10.84 9.37 -13.28
CA ALA A 98 11.36 8.63 -14.43
C ALA A 98 12.23 9.50 -15.37
N PRO A 99 11.77 10.64 -15.91
CA PRO A 99 12.60 11.48 -16.74
C PRO A 99 13.74 12.13 -15.95
N GLY A 100 13.52 12.53 -14.69
CA GLY A 100 14.55 13.13 -13.85
C GLY A 100 15.75 12.20 -13.64
N LEU A 101 15.51 10.96 -13.23
CA LEU A 101 16.57 9.96 -13.06
C LEU A 101 17.25 9.60 -14.39
N THR A 102 16.48 9.56 -15.50
CA THR A 102 17.03 9.31 -16.83
C THR A 102 18.03 10.40 -17.22
N VAL A 103 17.68 11.67 -17.06
CA VAL A 103 18.58 12.79 -17.36
C VAL A 103 19.83 12.73 -16.49
N LEU A 104 19.68 12.53 -15.18
CA LEU A 104 20.81 12.43 -14.25
C LEU A 104 21.79 11.31 -14.65
N THR A 105 21.24 10.16 -15.04
CA THR A 105 22.02 8.99 -15.44
C THR A 105 22.73 9.20 -16.77
N VAL A 106 22.04 9.69 -17.81
CA VAL A 106 22.60 9.87 -19.16
C VAL A 106 23.63 10.99 -19.20
N THR A 107 23.44 12.05 -18.41
CA THR A 107 24.38 13.18 -18.35
C THR A 107 25.60 12.89 -17.47
N GLY A 108 25.54 11.85 -16.63
CA GLY A 108 26.59 11.53 -15.67
C GLY A 108 26.76 12.56 -14.56
N VAL A 109 25.80 13.47 -14.37
CA VAL A 109 25.84 14.51 -13.32
C VAL A 109 25.72 13.88 -11.93
N TYR A 110 25.02 12.75 -11.83
CA TYR A 110 24.84 12.01 -10.59
C TYR A 110 24.78 10.51 -10.88
N ASP A 111 25.54 9.72 -10.13
CA ASP A 111 25.47 8.27 -10.19
C ASP A 111 24.24 7.81 -9.40
N VAL A 112 23.17 7.46 -10.11
CA VAL A 112 21.86 7.13 -9.52
C VAL A 112 21.91 5.70 -8.95
N PRO A 113 21.74 5.52 -7.62
CA PRO A 113 21.68 4.18 -7.05
C PRO A 113 20.56 3.33 -7.65
N GLU A 114 20.83 2.04 -7.88
CA GLU A 114 19.88 1.09 -8.48
C GLU A 114 18.54 0.99 -7.72
N PHE A 115 18.59 1.23 -6.40
CA PHE A 115 17.40 1.34 -5.55
C PHE A 115 16.33 2.30 -6.13
N TYR A 116 16.72 3.47 -6.63
CA TYR A 116 15.78 4.44 -7.19
C TYR A 116 15.16 3.97 -8.50
N TRP A 117 15.92 3.23 -9.31
CA TRP A 117 15.38 2.59 -10.51
C TRP A 117 14.38 1.48 -10.17
N GLY A 118 14.62 0.74 -9.08
CA GLY A 118 13.64 -0.20 -8.52
C GLY A 118 12.32 0.48 -8.10
N MET A 119 12.40 1.65 -7.47
CA MET A 119 11.22 2.45 -7.11
C MET A 119 10.45 2.91 -8.36
N VAL A 120 11.13 3.50 -9.34
CA VAL A 120 10.49 3.95 -10.60
C VAL A 120 9.86 2.78 -11.34
N THR A 121 10.54 1.65 -11.41
CA THR A 121 10.01 0.43 -12.04
C THR A 121 8.74 -0.05 -11.34
N THR A 122 8.72 -0.02 -10.01
CA THR A 122 7.53 -0.39 -9.23
C THR A 122 6.35 0.56 -9.50
N LEU A 123 6.59 1.88 -9.53
CA LEU A 123 5.56 2.86 -9.87
C LEU A 123 5.02 2.65 -11.29
N ALA A 124 5.90 2.35 -12.26
CA ALA A 124 5.52 2.05 -13.63
C ALA A 124 4.65 0.78 -13.73
N LEU A 125 4.98 -0.26 -12.97
CA LEU A 125 4.18 -1.49 -12.89
C LEU A 125 2.79 -1.21 -12.30
N VAL A 126 2.69 -0.43 -11.24
CA VAL A 126 1.39 -0.02 -10.66
C VAL A 126 0.56 0.75 -11.69
N ALA A 127 1.15 1.73 -12.37
CA ALA A 127 0.47 2.49 -13.42
C ALA A 127 -0.03 1.58 -14.57
N MET A 128 0.80 0.62 -15.00
CA MET A 128 0.43 -0.35 -16.02
C MET A 128 -0.75 -1.23 -15.59
N VAL A 129 -0.72 -1.76 -14.36
CA VAL A 129 -1.82 -2.57 -13.82
C VAL A 129 -3.12 -1.78 -13.77
N VAL A 130 -3.08 -0.52 -13.33
CA VAL A 130 -4.24 0.36 -13.30
C VAL A 130 -4.77 0.63 -14.72
N GLY A 131 -3.88 0.92 -15.68
CA GLY A 131 -4.25 1.13 -17.08
C GLY A 131 -4.94 -0.10 -17.69
N VAL A 132 -4.38 -1.29 -17.48
CA VAL A 132 -4.98 -2.56 -17.94
C VAL A 132 -6.33 -2.82 -17.28
N ALA A 133 -6.45 -2.57 -15.98
CA ALA A 133 -7.70 -2.73 -15.25
C ALA A 133 -8.79 -1.79 -15.79
N ASN A 134 -8.47 -0.51 -16.00
CA ASN A 134 -9.40 0.46 -16.56
C ASN A 134 -9.87 0.04 -17.97
N TRP A 135 -8.92 -0.28 -18.86
CA TRP A 135 -9.23 -0.75 -20.21
C TRP A 135 -10.13 -1.98 -20.21
N TYR A 136 -9.85 -2.98 -19.36
CA TYR A 136 -10.69 -4.17 -19.23
C TYR A 136 -12.10 -3.83 -18.74
N THR A 137 -12.23 -2.92 -17.77
CA THR A 137 -13.54 -2.53 -17.23
C THR A 137 -14.38 -1.72 -18.21
N GLU A 138 -13.77 -0.86 -19.02
CA GLU A 138 -14.45 -0.12 -20.09
C GLU A 138 -15.00 -1.09 -21.14
N ARG A 139 -14.19 -2.06 -21.57
CA ARG A 139 -14.60 -3.09 -22.54
C ARG A 139 -15.79 -3.93 -22.09
N LYS A 140 -15.92 -4.21 -20.79
CA LYS A 140 -17.03 -5.00 -20.24
C LYS A 140 -18.35 -4.20 -20.17
N ARG A 141 -18.27 -2.87 -20.20
CA ARG A 141 -19.44 -1.98 -20.09
C ARG A 141 -19.92 -1.44 -21.44
N SER A 142 -19.11 -1.56 -22.49
CA SER A 142 -19.50 -1.35 -23.89
C SER A 142 -20.23 -2.56 -24.45
#